data_AF-A0A421B3T6-F1
#
_entry.id   AF-A0A421B3T6-F1
#
_cell.length_a   1.000
_cell.length_b   1.000
_cell.length_c   1.000
_cell.angle_alpha   90.00
_cell.angle_beta   90.00
_cell.angle_gamma   90.00
#
_symmetry.space_group_name_H-M   'P 1'
#
loop_
_entity.id
_entity.type
_entity.pdbx_description
1 polymer ?
#
loop_
_entity_poly.entity_id
_entity_poly.type
_entity_poly.pdbx_seq_one_letter_code
_entity_poly.pdbx_strand_id
1 'polypeptide(L)'
;MPLLDLDPAVVATARQLAATAAAPVVEIARSHTTVSVERATLRLAGITGADSTHRAGDVPWVNRVVDTVAEHCGLQDGVCGPVFHALAEHNLGSLTELAEATAAGQVSYRVPTGKDATRADKAARAAVAKGLRTVDRNRAQRDKLVAKLGDPPRRPWIYLIVATGDIDEDVVQAANAARAGADIIAVIRSTGQSLLDYVPEGATHHGFAGTYATQENFRIMRAAMDEVSKEVGRYVRVTNYASGLCMPEIAVLAGLQRLDMMLNDSMYGILFRDINPIRTFVDQRFSRQVHARAGIIINTGEDNYLTTADAVDAAHTVTVSQLLNEHFAHEAGLPDELLGLGHAFEINPKVPESFRLELAHALLARELFPDAPLKWMPPTKHMTGDVFNGYLLDGFFNLAGALTGQSILLVGMMTEAVVTPFLSDRDLALANVRYVLDAAGGLAEDFRPAPDGLIVKRAHQVLGEAVDLLARIVDDGLLTAIASGTFGLMKRPPDQGRGVAGVVAKADGYRNPATDLLDEGATK
;
A
#
# COMPACT_ATOMS: atom_id res chain seq x y z
N MET A 1 -8.35 -18.12 -20.52
CA MET A 1 -9.57 -18.04 -21.35
C MET A 1 -10.65 -17.38 -20.51
N PRO A 2 -11.45 -16.45 -21.05
CA PRO A 2 -12.57 -15.86 -20.32
C PRO A 2 -13.53 -16.98 -19.90
N LEU A 3 -13.95 -16.97 -18.63
CA LEU A 3 -14.86 -17.95 -18.05
C LEU A 3 -16.26 -17.37 -17.82
N LEU A 4 -16.36 -16.04 -17.77
CA LEU A 4 -17.59 -15.31 -17.53
C LEU A 4 -18.17 -14.70 -18.81
N ASP A 5 -17.36 -14.55 -19.86
CA ASP A 5 -17.75 -13.88 -21.11
C ASP A 5 -18.31 -12.48 -20.83
N LEU A 6 -17.54 -11.69 -20.05
CA LEU A 6 -17.93 -10.31 -19.73
C LEU A 6 -18.00 -9.48 -21.00
N ASP A 7 -19.07 -8.70 -21.17
CA ASP A 7 -19.22 -7.80 -22.32
C ASP A 7 -18.09 -6.75 -22.32
N PRO A 8 -17.20 -6.74 -23.32
CA PRO A 8 -16.09 -5.79 -23.40
C PRO A 8 -16.56 -4.33 -23.39
N ALA A 9 -17.76 -4.02 -23.90
CA ALA A 9 -18.31 -2.67 -23.90
C ALA A 9 -18.69 -2.22 -22.48
N VAL A 10 -19.23 -3.13 -21.66
CA VAL A 10 -19.57 -2.83 -20.25
C VAL A 10 -18.29 -2.63 -19.45
N VAL A 11 -17.27 -3.48 -19.65
CA VAL A 11 -15.96 -3.33 -19.00
C VAL A 11 -15.30 -1.99 -19.37
N ALA A 12 -15.31 -1.62 -20.65
CA ALA A 12 -14.78 -0.34 -21.11
C ALA A 12 -15.55 0.85 -20.50
N THR A 13 -16.87 0.73 -20.40
CA THR A 13 -17.72 1.75 -19.76
C THR A 13 -17.38 1.91 -18.29
N ALA A 14 -17.22 0.81 -17.54
CA ALA A 14 -16.85 0.85 -16.13
C ALA A 14 -15.51 1.58 -15.92
N ARG A 15 -14.48 1.25 -16.70
CA ARG A 15 -13.17 1.94 -16.64
C ARG A 15 -13.27 3.42 -17.03
N GLN A 16 -14.04 3.76 -18.06
CA GLN A 16 -14.25 5.14 -18.47
C GLN A 16 -14.92 5.97 -17.36
N LEU A 17 -15.94 5.42 -16.70
CA LEU A 17 -16.60 6.09 -15.59
C LEU A 17 -15.66 6.24 -14.39
N ALA A 18 -14.85 5.22 -14.06
CA ALA A 18 -13.85 5.32 -13.01
C ALA A 18 -12.83 6.44 -13.29
N ALA A 19 -12.34 6.54 -14.53
CA ALA A 19 -11.45 7.63 -14.95
C ALA A 19 -12.12 9.01 -14.82
N THR A 20 -13.37 9.12 -15.24
CA THR A 20 -14.15 10.38 -15.16
C THR A 20 -14.39 10.79 -13.71
N ALA A 21 -14.77 9.85 -12.85
CA ALA A 21 -14.99 10.06 -11.42
C ALA A 21 -13.71 10.51 -10.69
N ALA A 22 -12.56 9.96 -11.08
CA ALA A 22 -11.28 10.25 -10.45
C ALA A 22 -10.64 11.56 -10.92
N ALA A 23 -10.93 12.03 -12.14
CA ALA A 23 -10.24 13.18 -12.75
C ALA A 23 -10.21 14.45 -11.87
N PRO A 24 -11.31 14.90 -11.23
CA PRO A 24 -11.26 16.08 -10.35
C PRO A 24 -10.33 15.90 -9.15
N VAL A 25 -10.25 14.67 -8.61
CA VAL A 25 -9.40 14.34 -7.47
C VAL A 25 -7.92 14.28 -7.89
N VAL A 26 -7.62 13.80 -9.10
CA VAL A 26 -6.27 13.85 -9.67
C VAL A 26 -5.78 15.29 -9.81
N GLU A 27 -6.63 16.20 -10.30
CA GLU A 27 -6.26 17.62 -10.42
C GLU A 27 -6.03 18.29 -9.06
N ILE A 28 -6.80 17.93 -8.04
CA ILE A 28 -6.54 18.35 -6.65
C ILE A 28 -5.19 17.81 -6.18
N ALA A 29 -4.90 16.52 -6.39
CA ALA A 29 -3.64 15.89 -5.98
C ALA A 29 -2.42 16.51 -6.67
N ARG A 30 -2.57 16.99 -7.91
CA ARG A 30 -1.50 17.70 -8.65
C ARG A 30 -1.29 19.13 -8.16
N SER A 31 -2.36 19.83 -7.81
CA SER A 31 -2.32 21.24 -7.38
C SER A 31 -1.96 21.45 -5.90
N HIS A 32 -1.91 20.38 -5.10
CA HIS A 32 -1.60 20.44 -3.67
C HIS A 32 -0.36 19.62 -3.31
N THR A 33 0.27 19.99 -2.21
CA THR A 33 1.28 19.19 -1.50
C THR A 33 0.80 18.91 -0.07
N THR A 34 1.55 18.09 0.66
CA THR A 34 1.31 17.83 2.08
C THR A 34 2.61 17.85 2.86
N VAL A 35 2.51 18.07 4.16
CA VAL A 35 3.64 17.91 5.09
C VAL A 35 4.37 16.59 4.91
N SER A 36 3.67 15.47 4.62
CA SER A 36 4.33 14.17 4.44
C SER A 36 5.04 14.06 3.09
N VAL A 37 4.51 14.65 2.01
CA VAL A 37 5.24 14.75 0.73
C VAL A 37 6.54 15.53 0.90
N GLU A 38 6.50 16.65 1.63
CA GLU A 38 7.69 17.46 1.92
C GLU A 38 8.70 16.69 2.79
N ARG A 39 8.25 15.99 3.83
CA ARG A 39 9.11 15.12 4.66
C ARG A 39 9.71 13.97 3.84
N ALA A 40 8.93 13.30 3.00
CA ALA A 40 9.40 12.22 2.14
C ALA A 40 10.49 12.68 1.16
N THR A 41 10.35 13.91 0.65
CA THR A 41 11.34 14.54 -0.24
C THR A 41 12.67 14.75 0.47
N LEU A 42 12.66 15.24 1.71
CA LEU A 42 13.89 15.38 2.50
C LEU A 42 14.47 14.02 2.91
N ARG A 43 13.64 13.00 3.18
CA ARG A 43 14.12 11.62 3.41
C ARG A 43 14.86 11.08 2.19
N LEU A 44 14.37 11.32 0.97
CA LEU A 44 15.12 11.01 -0.26
C LEU A 44 16.43 11.80 -0.38
N ALA A 45 16.45 13.05 0.10
CA ALA A 45 17.65 13.87 0.13
C ALA A 45 18.69 13.40 1.18
N GLY A 46 18.28 12.52 2.11
CA GLY A 46 19.16 11.84 3.05
C GLY A 46 19.08 12.30 4.50
N ILE A 47 18.02 13.01 4.90
CA ILE A 47 17.78 13.26 6.34
C ILE A 47 17.32 11.98 7.03
N THR A 48 17.96 11.64 8.16
CA THR A 48 17.68 10.43 8.95
C THR A 48 17.96 10.70 10.43
N GLY A 49 17.34 9.93 11.32
CA GLY A 49 17.54 10.05 12.77
C GLY A 49 16.51 10.95 13.45
N ALA A 50 16.62 11.09 14.76
CA ALA A 50 15.66 11.78 15.60
C ALA A 50 16.31 12.60 16.72
N ASP A 51 15.60 13.62 17.18
CA ASP A 51 15.84 14.33 18.43
C ASP A 51 15.38 13.48 19.61
N SER A 52 16.32 12.81 20.27
CA SER A 52 16.04 12.05 21.50
C SER A 52 16.02 12.92 22.76
N THR A 53 16.31 14.21 22.64
CA THR A 53 16.29 15.15 23.77
C THR A 53 14.95 15.84 23.96
N HIS A 54 14.02 15.66 23.00
CA HIS A 54 12.72 16.29 23.02
C HIS A 54 11.83 15.72 24.15
N ARG A 55 11.12 16.61 24.85
CA ARG A 55 10.38 16.26 26.09
C ARG A 55 9.23 15.27 25.87
N ALA A 56 8.71 15.21 24.65
CA ALA A 56 7.62 14.31 24.26
C ALA A 56 8.11 12.92 23.77
N GLY A 57 9.41 12.64 23.88
CA GLY A 57 10.07 11.48 23.28
C GLY A 57 10.74 11.82 21.95
N ASP A 58 11.23 10.79 21.26
CA ASP A 58 12.00 10.93 20.03
C ASP A 58 11.19 11.59 18.90
N VAL A 59 11.69 12.71 18.37
CA VAL A 59 11.07 13.42 17.23
C VAL A 59 11.97 13.26 16.00
N PRO A 60 11.51 12.66 14.89
CA PRO A 60 12.35 12.52 13.71
C PRO A 60 12.86 13.87 13.20
N TRP A 61 14.13 13.95 12.81
CA TRP A 61 14.76 15.20 12.36
C TRP A 61 14.03 15.83 11.19
N VAL A 62 13.46 15.00 10.32
CA VAL A 62 12.67 15.46 9.18
C VAL A 62 11.40 16.20 9.59
N ASN A 63 10.72 15.74 10.65
CA ASN A 63 9.55 16.43 11.18
C ASN A 63 9.96 17.79 11.72
N ARG A 64 11.01 17.83 12.55
CA ARG A 64 11.51 19.08 13.13
C ARG A 64 11.85 20.12 12.07
N VAL A 65 12.58 19.72 11.02
CA VAL A 65 12.96 20.62 9.92
C VAL A 65 11.74 21.11 9.15
N VAL A 66 10.83 20.21 8.74
CA VAL A 66 9.64 20.60 7.95
C VAL A 66 8.72 21.51 8.78
N ASP A 67 8.50 21.20 10.05
CA ASP A 67 7.65 22.00 10.93
C ASP A 67 8.23 23.42 11.09
N THR A 68 9.55 23.55 11.34
CA THR A 68 10.19 24.86 11.46
C THR A 68 10.22 25.64 10.12
N VAL A 69 10.34 24.96 8.97
CA VAL A 69 10.20 25.62 7.67
C VAL A 69 8.76 26.12 7.47
N ALA A 70 7.77 25.31 7.81
CA ALA A 70 6.36 25.68 7.71
C ALA A 70 6.05 26.91 8.60
N GLU A 71 6.61 26.96 9.81
CA GLU A 71 6.49 28.12 10.71
C GLU A 71 7.15 29.39 10.15
N HIS A 72 8.34 29.29 9.55
CA HIS A 72 9.08 30.45 9.05
C HIS A 72 8.62 30.96 7.68
N CYS A 73 8.23 30.05 6.79
CA CYS A 73 8.04 30.33 5.35
C CYS A 73 6.67 29.90 4.80
N GLY A 74 5.96 29.00 5.50
CA GLY A 74 4.93 28.17 4.88
C GLY A 74 5.53 27.09 3.96
N LEU A 75 4.65 26.29 3.34
CA LEU A 75 5.04 25.16 2.45
C LEU A 75 4.57 25.33 1.00
N GLN A 76 3.91 26.44 0.66
CA GLN A 76 3.35 26.69 -0.68
C GLN A 76 4.41 26.72 -1.79
N ASP A 77 5.67 27.01 -1.47
CA ASP A 77 6.81 27.02 -2.40
C ASP A 77 7.65 25.72 -2.36
N GLY A 78 7.33 24.79 -1.44
CA GLY A 78 8.06 23.55 -1.20
C GLY A 78 9.20 23.69 -0.19
N VAL A 79 9.55 22.61 0.52
CA VAL A 79 10.52 22.66 1.62
C VAL A 79 11.97 22.73 1.16
N CYS A 80 12.28 22.22 -0.04
CA CYS A 80 13.65 22.06 -0.50
C CYS A 80 14.40 23.39 -0.67
N GLY A 81 13.76 24.41 -1.24
CA GLY A 81 14.37 25.72 -1.45
C GLY A 81 14.92 26.31 -0.14
N PRO A 82 14.07 26.54 0.88
CA PRO A 82 14.51 27.05 2.19
C PRO A 82 15.56 26.17 2.86
N VAL A 83 15.42 24.85 2.83
CA VAL A 83 16.33 23.90 3.49
C VAL A 83 17.74 23.97 2.88
N PHE A 84 17.85 23.88 1.56
CA PHE A 84 19.15 23.87 0.89
C PHE A 84 19.78 25.26 0.80
N HIS A 85 18.98 26.32 0.90
CA HIS A 85 19.50 27.67 1.10
C HIS A 85 20.14 27.82 2.48
N ALA A 86 19.44 27.44 3.55
CA ALA A 86 19.96 27.50 4.91
C ALA A 86 21.21 26.62 5.09
N LEU A 87 21.21 25.41 4.52
CA LEU A 87 22.38 24.53 4.52
C LEU A 87 23.63 25.23 3.96
N ALA A 88 23.48 25.97 2.86
CA ALA A 88 24.57 26.69 2.22
C ALA A 88 24.95 27.98 2.98
N GLU A 89 23.98 28.72 3.52
CA GLU A 89 24.20 29.96 4.28
C GLU A 89 24.98 29.69 5.58
N HIS A 90 24.63 28.62 6.29
CA HIS A 90 25.27 28.22 7.54
C HIS A 90 26.53 27.36 7.34
N ASN A 91 26.91 27.07 6.08
CA ASN A 91 28.07 26.25 5.73
C ASN A 91 28.09 24.88 6.44
N LEU A 92 26.93 24.23 6.51
CA LEU A 92 26.75 22.92 7.15
C LEU A 92 26.99 21.79 6.13
N GLY A 93 27.59 20.70 6.60
CA GLY A 93 28.02 19.58 5.75
C GLY A 93 26.93 18.56 5.45
N SER A 94 25.87 18.52 6.26
CA SER A 94 24.79 17.52 6.13
C SER A 94 23.43 18.05 6.56
N LEU A 95 22.36 17.39 6.10
CA LEU A 95 20.99 17.67 6.56
C LEU A 95 20.77 17.32 8.04
N THR A 96 21.56 16.40 8.59
CA THR A 96 21.52 16.08 10.03
C THR A 96 22.09 17.24 10.84
N GLU A 97 23.26 17.79 10.46
CA GLU A 97 23.81 18.99 11.10
C GLU A 97 22.84 20.19 11.02
N LEU A 98 22.15 20.35 9.89
CA LEU A 98 21.10 21.36 9.74
C LEU A 98 19.93 21.11 10.70
N ALA A 99 19.49 19.86 10.86
CA ALA A 99 18.40 19.52 11.78
C ALA A 99 18.78 19.78 13.24
N GLU A 100 20.00 19.43 13.64
CA GLU A 100 20.54 19.72 14.98
C GLU A 100 20.62 21.24 15.23
N ALA A 101 21.16 22.00 14.28
CA ALA A 101 21.21 23.47 14.35
C ALA A 101 19.80 24.09 14.37
N THR A 102 18.84 23.50 13.67
CA THR A 102 17.42 23.90 13.71
C THR A 102 16.83 23.66 15.10
N ALA A 103 17.07 22.50 15.70
CA ALA A 103 16.59 22.19 17.04
C ALA A 103 17.19 23.12 18.10
N ALA A 104 18.46 23.52 17.91
CA ALA A 104 19.15 24.50 18.74
C ALA A 104 18.70 25.96 18.50
N GLY A 105 17.80 26.23 17.55
CA GLY A 105 17.31 27.57 17.22
C GLY A 105 18.34 28.46 16.51
N GLN A 106 19.33 27.85 15.85
CA GLN A 106 20.44 28.55 15.19
C GLN A 106 20.16 28.86 13.72
N VAL A 107 19.11 28.28 13.15
CA VAL A 107 18.77 28.37 11.73
C VAL A 107 17.47 29.16 11.56
N SER A 108 17.48 30.14 10.65
CA SER A 108 16.29 30.86 10.20
C SER A 108 16.05 30.54 8.72
N TYR A 109 14.93 29.90 8.44
CA TYR A 109 14.57 29.53 7.07
C TYR A 109 13.92 30.71 6.35
N ARG A 110 14.26 30.88 5.07
CA ARG A 110 13.68 31.88 4.17
C ARG A 110 13.48 31.28 2.79
N VAL A 111 12.47 31.73 2.06
CA VAL A 111 12.31 31.39 0.65
C VAL A 111 13.43 32.09 -0.14
N PRO A 112 14.37 31.35 -0.74
CA PRO A 112 15.47 31.96 -1.47
C PRO A 112 14.97 32.60 -2.78
N THR A 113 15.70 33.59 -3.30
CA THR A 113 15.36 34.26 -4.57
C THR A 113 16.57 34.36 -5.49
N GLY A 114 16.34 34.60 -6.79
CA GLY A 114 17.40 34.83 -7.77
C GLY A 114 18.46 33.72 -7.84
N LYS A 115 19.73 34.10 -7.67
CA LYS A 115 20.87 33.16 -7.76
C LYS A 115 20.88 32.15 -6.60
N ASP A 116 20.41 32.55 -5.43
CA ASP A 116 20.37 31.67 -4.26
C ASP A 116 19.31 30.58 -4.44
N ALA A 117 18.16 30.93 -5.01
CA ALA A 117 17.14 29.95 -5.39
C ALA A 117 17.70 28.92 -6.39
N THR A 118 18.34 29.40 -7.45
CA THR A 118 18.95 28.51 -8.46
C THR A 118 20.00 27.57 -7.85
N ARG A 119 20.79 28.06 -6.90
CA ARG A 119 21.81 27.26 -6.20
C ARG A 119 21.17 26.22 -5.28
N ALA A 120 20.16 26.62 -4.50
CA ALA A 120 19.41 25.74 -3.61
C ALA A 120 18.70 24.64 -4.40
N ASP A 121 18.00 24.97 -5.49
CA ASP A 121 17.31 24.03 -6.36
C ASP A 121 18.25 22.98 -6.95
N LYS A 122 19.41 23.43 -7.44
CA LYS A 122 20.43 22.52 -7.98
C LYS A 122 20.97 21.57 -6.91
N ALA A 123 21.22 22.06 -5.70
CA ALA A 123 21.71 21.25 -4.59
C ALA A 123 20.64 20.25 -4.12
N ALA A 124 19.40 20.70 -3.97
CA ALA A 124 18.25 19.87 -3.61
C ALA A 124 18.02 18.76 -4.64
N ARG A 125 17.99 19.11 -5.93
CA ARG A 125 17.82 18.13 -7.01
C ARG A 125 18.94 17.11 -7.04
N ALA A 126 20.19 17.52 -6.81
CA ALA A 126 21.33 16.59 -6.73
C ALA A 126 21.22 15.61 -5.55
N ALA A 127 20.80 16.11 -4.38
CA ALA A 127 20.61 15.28 -3.18
C ALA A 127 19.46 14.28 -3.36
N VAL A 128 18.28 14.73 -3.81
CA VAL A 128 17.12 13.86 -4.05
C VAL A 128 17.40 12.84 -5.16
N ALA A 129 18.08 13.23 -6.24
CA ALA A 129 18.49 12.30 -7.29
C ALA A 129 19.40 11.18 -6.76
N LYS A 130 20.22 11.43 -5.72
CA LYS A 130 21.03 10.39 -5.07
C LYS A 130 20.16 9.37 -4.35
N GLY A 131 19.10 9.81 -3.66
CA GLY A 131 18.10 8.93 -3.06
C GLY A 131 17.39 8.06 -4.10
N LEU A 132 16.90 8.69 -5.18
CA LEU A 132 16.22 7.97 -6.26
C LEU A 132 17.14 6.98 -6.99
N ARG A 133 18.42 7.31 -7.24
CA ARG A 133 19.41 6.34 -7.76
C ARG A 133 19.62 5.15 -6.82
N THR A 134 19.45 5.33 -5.50
CA THR A 134 19.47 4.21 -4.55
C THR A 134 18.24 3.32 -4.70
N VAL A 135 17.06 3.91 -4.90
CA VAL A 135 15.83 3.17 -5.23
C VAL A 135 16.01 2.37 -6.52
N ASP A 136 16.53 2.99 -7.58
CA ASP A 136 16.79 2.33 -8.88
C ASP A 136 17.77 1.16 -8.74
N ARG A 137 18.85 1.35 -7.97
CA ARG A 137 19.81 0.28 -7.66
C ARG A 137 19.16 -0.87 -6.89
N ASN A 138 18.27 -0.57 -5.94
CA ASN A 138 17.57 -1.58 -5.16
C ASN A 138 16.62 -2.40 -6.03
N ARG A 139 15.88 -1.77 -6.95
CA ARG A 139 15.08 -2.46 -7.96
C ARG A 139 15.93 -3.42 -8.79
N ALA A 140 17.03 -2.93 -9.38
CA ALA A 140 17.94 -3.78 -10.17
C ALA A 140 18.54 -4.94 -9.35
N GLN A 141 18.81 -4.70 -8.06
CA GLN A 141 19.31 -5.74 -7.16
C GLN A 141 18.24 -6.79 -6.85
N ARG A 142 16.96 -6.41 -6.70
CA ARG A 142 15.85 -7.38 -6.58
C ARG A 142 15.77 -8.25 -7.83
N ASP A 143 15.75 -7.63 -9.02
CA ASP A 143 15.63 -8.35 -10.29
C ASP A 143 16.78 -9.36 -10.47
N LYS A 144 18.01 -8.94 -10.12
CA LYS A 144 19.18 -9.82 -10.11
C LYS A 144 19.05 -10.98 -9.12
N LEU A 145 18.51 -10.75 -7.93
CA LEU A 145 18.32 -11.79 -6.92
C LEU A 145 17.22 -12.77 -7.32
N VAL A 146 16.11 -12.29 -7.86
CA VAL A 146 15.04 -13.14 -8.42
C VAL A 146 15.58 -14.01 -9.55
N ALA A 147 16.34 -13.42 -10.50
CA ALA A 147 16.93 -14.18 -11.60
C ALA A 147 17.97 -15.22 -11.12
N LYS A 148 18.72 -14.93 -10.05
CA LYS A 148 19.76 -15.83 -9.51
C LYS A 148 19.18 -16.94 -8.64
N LEU A 149 18.27 -16.60 -7.73
CA LEU A 149 17.73 -17.52 -6.73
C LEU A 149 16.53 -18.28 -7.26
N GLY A 150 15.82 -17.74 -8.25
CA GLY A 150 14.55 -18.27 -8.74
C GLY A 150 13.36 -17.60 -8.07
N ASP A 151 12.21 -17.73 -8.73
CA ASP A 151 10.89 -17.35 -8.23
C ASP A 151 10.12 -18.64 -7.83
N PRO A 152 9.11 -18.59 -6.93
CA PRO A 152 8.30 -19.76 -6.63
C PRO A 152 7.73 -20.40 -7.91
N PRO A 153 7.81 -21.74 -8.05
CA PRO A 153 7.52 -22.43 -9.30
C PRO A 153 6.04 -22.45 -9.68
N ARG A 154 5.16 -22.10 -8.72
CA ARG A 154 3.71 -22.08 -8.90
C ARG A 154 3.11 -20.81 -8.32
N ARG A 155 1.95 -20.43 -8.87
CA ARG A 155 1.04 -19.44 -8.30
C ARG A 155 -0.15 -20.16 -7.64
N PRO A 156 -0.83 -19.54 -6.67
CA PRO A 156 -0.54 -18.23 -6.07
C PRO A 156 0.77 -18.22 -5.25
N TRP A 157 1.37 -17.02 -5.08
CA TRP A 157 2.39 -16.83 -4.05
C TRP A 157 1.75 -16.91 -2.67
N ILE A 158 2.40 -17.63 -1.77
CA ILE A 158 1.91 -17.83 -0.41
C ILE A 158 2.34 -16.68 0.48
N TYR A 159 1.38 -15.85 0.87
CA TYR A 159 1.55 -14.67 1.70
C TYR A 159 1.24 -15.02 3.15
N LEU A 160 2.22 -14.78 4.04
CA LEU A 160 2.09 -15.07 5.47
C LEU A 160 2.48 -13.87 6.34
N ILE A 161 1.80 -13.73 7.47
CA ILE A 161 1.93 -12.61 8.40
C ILE A 161 2.76 -12.99 9.66
N VAL A 162 3.64 -12.09 10.08
CA VAL A 162 4.29 -12.05 11.41
C VAL A 162 4.01 -10.72 12.10
N ALA A 163 3.92 -10.71 13.44
CA ALA A 163 3.36 -9.58 14.18
C ALA A 163 3.62 -9.62 15.70
N THR A 164 4.86 -9.85 16.16
CA THR A 164 5.12 -9.95 17.61
C THR A 164 5.13 -8.61 18.33
N GLY A 165 5.47 -7.52 17.62
CA GLY A 165 5.80 -6.23 18.25
C GLY A 165 7.30 -6.03 18.46
N ASP A 166 8.11 -7.06 18.26
CA ASP A 166 9.57 -7.04 18.35
C ASP A 166 10.19 -7.54 17.04
N ILE A 167 10.99 -6.68 16.41
CA ILE A 167 11.63 -7.00 15.13
C ILE A 167 12.54 -8.23 15.19
N ASP A 168 13.20 -8.48 16.31
CA ASP A 168 14.12 -9.61 16.46
C ASP A 168 13.34 -10.93 16.51
N GLU A 169 12.18 -10.94 17.18
CA GLU A 169 11.29 -12.09 17.21
C GLU A 169 10.59 -12.32 15.86
N ASP A 170 10.15 -11.24 15.21
CA ASP A 170 9.52 -11.30 13.90
C ASP A 170 10.46 -11.90 12.85
N VAL A 171 11.76 -11.57 12.89
CA VAL A 171 12.76 -12.15 11.99
C VAL A 171 12.85 -13.67 12.13
N VAL A 172 12.81 -14.17 13.36
CA VAL A 172 12.85 -15.63 13.61
C VAL A 172 11.59 -16.30 13.06
N GLN A 173 10.41 -15.72 13.30
CA GLN A 173 9.15 -16.26 12.80
C GLN A 173 9.07 -16.20 11.27
N ALA A 174 9.51 -15.09 10.67
CA ALA A 174 9.56 -14.88 9.23
C ALA A 174 10.47 -15.91 8.55
N ALA A 175 11.65 -16.15 9.12
CA ALA A 175 12.59 -17.13 8.58
C ALA A 175 12.01 -18.55 8.61
N ASN A 176 11.34 -18.91 9.70
CA ASN A 176 10.69 -20.22 9.83
C ASN A 176 9.50 -20.36 8.87
N ALA A 177 8.68 -19.32 8.71
CA ALA A 177 7.59 -19.31 7.75
C ALA A 177 8.10 -19.44 6.30
N ALA A 178 9.17 -18.73 5.96
CA ALA A 178 9.80 -18.85 4.65
C ALA A 178 10.32 -20.28 4.39
N ARG A 179 11.01 -20.91 5.36
CA ARG A 179 11.42 -22.32 5.27
C ARG A 179 10.24 -23.28 5.10
N ALA A 180 9.12 -22.98 5.77
CA ALA A 180 7.90 -23.79 5.70
C ALA A 180 7.11 -23.61 4.39
N GLY A 181 7.51 -22.68 3.52
CA GLY A 181 6.92 -22.52 2.19
C GLY A 181 6.24 -21.17 1.93
N ALA A 182 6.37 -20.18 2.82
CA ALA A 182 5.90 -18.83 2.53
C ALA A 182 6.80 -18.13 1.49
N ASP A 183 6.18 -17.49 0.51
CA ASP A 183 6.83 -16.76 -0.59
C ASP A 183 6.89 -15.26 -0.31
N ILE A 184 5.93 -14.75 0.47
CA ILE A 184 5.84 -13.36 0.90
C ILE A 184 5.68 -13.32 2.42
N ILE A 185 6.50 -12.51 3.08
CA ILE A 185 6.40 -12.23 4.51
C ILE A 185 5.92 -10.80 4.72
N ALA A 186 4.82 -10.68 5.46
CA ALA A 186 4.24 -9.42 5.90
C ALA A 186 4.49 -9.20 7.38
N VAL A 187 5.03 -8.04 7.73
CA VAL A 187 5.11 -7.62 9.13
C VAL A 187 3.92 -6.71 9.41
N ILE A 188 3.01 -7.13 10.30
CA ILE A 188 1.92 -6.25 10.74
C ILE A 188 2.52 -5.04 11.43
N ARG A 189 2.16 -3.85 10.93
CA ARG A 189 2.50 -2.60 11.59
C ARG A 189 1.79 -2.48 12.94
N SER A 190 2.42 -1.83 13.90
CA SER A 190 1.79 -1.54 15.19
C SER A 190 0.43 -0.86 15.04
N THR A 191 -0.53 -1.26 15.87
CA THR A 191 -1.92 -0.80 15.77
C THR A 191 -1.98 0.72 15.91
N GLY A 192 -2.71 1.36 14.99
CA GLY A 192 -2.89 2.81 15.00
C GLY A 192 -1.70 3.61 14.42
N GLN A 193 -0.61 2.97 13.99
CA GLN A 193 0.54 3.69 13.42
C GLN A 193 0.17 4.54 12.20
N SER A 194 -0.86 4.17 11.42
CA SER A 194 -1.38 5.00 10.32
C SER A 194 -1.86 6.40 10.74
N LEU A 195 -2.13 6.59 12.03
CA LEU A 195 -2.56 7.86 12.62
C LEU A 195 -1.41 8.69 13.21
N LEU A 196 -0.19 8.16 13.24
CA LEU A 196 0.99 8.94 13.59
C LEU A 196 1.40 9.80 12.40
N ASP A 197 1.58 11.11 12.64
CA ASP A 197 2.09 12.05 11.62
C ASP A 197 3.62 12.18 11.65
N TYR A 198 4.28 11.09 12.05
CA TYR A 198 5.72 10.88 11.95
C TYR A 198 6.01 9.38 11.81
N VAL A 199 7.18 9.04 11.26
CA VAL A 199 7.69 7.66 11.23
C VAL A 199 8.75 7.51 12.33
N PRO A 200 8.58 6.57 13.29
CA PRO A 200 9.60 6.30 14.30
C PRO A 200 10.95 5.90 13.66
N GLU A 201 12.05 6.25 14.32
CA GLU A 201 13.41 5.94 13.89
C GLU A 201 13.99 4.77 14.70
N GLY A 202 14.90 4.01 14.10
CA GLY A 202 15.56 2.88 14.76
C GLY A 202 14.75 1.59 14.82
N ALA A 203 15.37 0.57 15.41
CA ALA A 203 14.77 -0.75 15.62
C ALA A 203 13.73 -0.69 16.75
N THR A 204 12.67 -1.50 16.65
CA THR A 204 11.64 -1.55 17.69
C THR A 204 11.51 -2.94 18.30
N HIS A 205 11.57 -2.98 19.62
CA HIS A 205 11.43 -4.20 20.44
C HIS A 205 10.11 -4.25 21.21
N HIS A 206 9.26 -3.23 21.03
CA HIS A 206 7.95 -3.13 21.66
C HIS A 206 6.97 -2.50 20.66
N GLY A 207 5.84 -3.18 20.45
CA GLY A 207 4.77 -2.72 19.59
C GLY A 207 3.46 -3.38 19.98
N PHE A 208 2.35 -2.64 19.94
CA PHE A 208 1.05 -3.19 20.29
C PHE A 208 0.42 -3.92 19.09
N ALA A 209 0.24 -5.24 19.24
CA ALA A 209 -0.34 -6.15 18.23
C ALA A 209 0.37 -6.13 16.86
N GLY A 210 1.62 -5.68 16.82
CA GLY A 210 2.41 -5.54 15.61
C GLY A 210 3.63 -4.66 15.82
N THR A 211 4.64 -4.85 14.99
CA THR A 211 5.95 -4.18 15.04
C THR A 211 5.89 -2.88 14.27
N TYR A 212 6.54 -1.81 14.74
CA TYR A 212 6.46 -0.53 14.04
C TYR A 212 7.08 -0.62 12.64
N ALA A 213 6.46 0.04 11.66
CA ALA A 213 7.07 0.31 10.37
C ALA A 213 8.11 1.43 10.54
N THR A 214 9.40 1.07 10.53
CA THR A 214 10.55 1.99 10.57
C THR A 214 11.53 1.62 9.47
N GLN A 215 12.38 2.57 9.05
CA GLN A 215 13.41 2.28 8.07
C GLN A 215 14.35 1.16 8.54
N GLU A 216 14.71 1.15 9.82
CA GLU A 216 15.64 0.16 10.36
C GLU A 216 15.00 -1.23 10.45
N ASN A 217 13.72 -1.32 10.85
CA ASN A 217 13.02 -2.60 10.83
C ASN A 217 12.89 -3.17 9.41
N PHE A 218 12.69 -2.32 8.39
CA PHE A 218 12.71 -2.75 6.99
C PHE A 218 14.07 -3.31 6.59
N ARG A 219 15.17 -2.64 7.00
CA ARG A 219 16.54 -3.08 6.75
C ARG A 219 16.82 -4.44 7.38
N ILE A 220 16.44 -4.61 8.65
CA ILE A 220 16.63 -5.85 9.43
C ILE A 220 15.86 -7.00 8.78
N MET A 221 14.56 -6.83 8.52
CA MET A 221 13.72 -7.87 7.92
C MET A 221 14.19 -8.25 6.51
N ARG A 222 14.52 -7.26 5.66
CA ARG A 222 15.02 -7.51 4.29
C ARG A 222 16.34 -8.28 4.31
N ALA A 223 17.26 -7.94 5.22
CA ALA A 223 18.53 -8.65 5.36
C ALA A 223 18.32 -10.11 5.77
N ALA A 224 17.45 -10.37 6.75
CA ALA A 224 17.11 -11.72 7.17
C ALA A 224 16.48 -12.53 6.03
N MET A 225 15.51 -11.95 5.31
CA MET A 225 14.87 -12.64 4.18
C MET A 225 15.82 -12.88 3.02
N ASP A 226 16.83 -12.03 2.80
CA ASP A 226 17.87 -12.29 1.79
C ASP A 226 18.73 -13.51 2.15
N GLU A 227 19.07 -13.70 3.43
CA GLU A 227 19.79 -14.91 3.85
C GLU A 227 18.93 -16.17 3.71
N VAL A 228 17.68 -16.12 4.18
CA VAL A 228 16.78 -17.27 4.07
C VAL A 228 16.44 -17.57 2.61
N SER A 229 16.34 -16.55 1.74
CA SER A 229 16.13 -16.76 0.29
C SER A 229 17.25 -17.58 -0.36
N LYS A 230 18.50 -17.40 0.09
CA LYS A 230 19.63 -18.21 -0.39
C LYS A 230 19.52 -19.65 0.11
N GLU A 231 19.08 -19.84 1.35
CA GLU A 231 18.89 -21.15 1.98
C GLU A 231 17.80 -21.95 1.25
N VAL A 232 16.64 -21.35 1.02
CA VAL A 232 15.49 -22.04 0.41
C VAL A 232 15.52 -22.09 -1.12
N GLY A 233 16.48 -21.41 -1.75
CA GLY A 233 16.66 -21.42 -3.20
C GLY A 233 15.51 -20.77 -3.97
N ARG A 234 14.95 -19.67 -3.43
CA ARG A 234 13.97 -18.80 -4.10
C ARG A 234 13.90 -17.45 -3.41
N TYR A 235 13.50 -16.41 -4.13
CA TYR A 235 13.39 -15.07 -3.57
C TYR A 235 12.15 -14.90 -2.68
N VAL A 236 12.35 -14.68 -1.38
CA VAL A 236 11.29 -14.33 -0.41
C VAL A 236 11.05 -12.83 -0.45
N ARG A 237 9.80 -12.45 -0.72
CA ARG A 237 9.36 -11.05 -0.77
C ARG A 237 9.00 -10.54 0.62
N VAL A 238 9.29 -9.27 0.88
CA VAL A 238 8.91 -8.58 2.12
C VAL A 238 7.86 -7.53 1.81
N THR A 239 6.83 -7.47 2.66
CA THR A 239 5.76 -6.49 2.57
C THR A 239 5.49 -5.79 3.89
N ASN A 240 4.99 -4.57 3.79
CA ASN A 240 4.55 -3.76 4.92
C ASN A 240 3.43 -2.80 4.48
N TYR A 241 3.09 -1.80 5.30
CA TYR A 241 1.92 -0.95 5.12
C TYR A 241 2.31 0.51 4.93
N ALA A 242 1.93 1.11 3.80
CA ALA A 242 2.14 2.53 3.54
C ALA A 242 0.97 3.38 4.02
N SER A 243 -0.28 2.94 3.84
CA SER A 243 -1.46 3.81 4.02
C SER A 243 -1.56 4.47 5.39
N GLY A 244 -1.69 5.80 5.46
CA GLY A 244 -1.74 6.57 6.71
C GLY A 244 -1.26 8.01 6.49
N LEU A 245 -1.09 8.78 7.55
CA LEU A 245 -0.58 10.17 7.46
C LEU A 245 0.85 10.24 6.91
N CYS A 246 1.67 9.20 7.10
CA CYS A 246 3.05 9.15 6.61
C CYS A 246 3.23 8.32 5.34
N MET A 247 2.19 8.17 4.52
CA MET A 247 2.22 7.27 3.35
C MET A 247 3.36 7.60 2.36
N PRO A 248 3.62 8.87 1.99
CA PRO A 248 4.80 9.27 1.20
C PRO A 248 6.13 8.85 1.82
N GLU A 249 6.31 9.09 3.13
CA GLU A 249 7.57 8.80 3.83
C GLU A 249 7.83 7.31 3.86
N ILE A 250 6.83 6.51 4.27
CA ILE A 250 6.96 5.06 4.33
C ILE A 250 7.25 4.47 2.95
N ALA A 251 6.65 5.02 1.88
CA ALA A 251 6.93 4.58 0.51
C ALA A 251 8.39 4.86 0.09
N VAL A 252 8.92 6.04 0.42
CA VAL A 252 10.33 6.38 0.23
C VAL A 252 11.23 5.41 0.99
N LEU A 253 10.95 5.19 2.28
CA LEU A 253 11.75 4.30 3.13
C LEU A 253 11.72 2.85 2.60
N ALA A 254 10.55 2.38 2.15
CA ALA A 254 10.39 1.07 1.53
C ALA A 254 11.23 0.91 0.25
N GLY A 255 11.24 1.94 -0.63
CA GLY A 255 12.08 1.95 -1.83
C GLY A 255 13.58 1.98 -1.50
N LEU A 256 13.98 2.75 -0.48
CA LEU A 256 15.37 2.83 -0.01
C LEU A 256 15.86 1.54 0.66
N GLN A 257 14.95 0.73 1.23
CA GLN A 257 15.27 -0.55 1.88
C GLN A 257 14.90 -1.79 1.05
N ARG A 258 14.50 -1.63 -0.21
CA ARG A 258 14.14 -2.74 -1.12
C ARG A 258 13.04 -3.65 -0.53
N LEU A 259 11.93 -3.06 -0.10
CA LEU A 259 10.71 -3.85 0.07
C LEU A 259 10.13 -4.22 -1.31
N ASP A 260 9.28 -5.23 -1.34
CA ASP A 260 8.79 -5.84 -2.60
C ASP A 260 7.32 -5.58 -2.83
N MET A 261 6.55 -5.52 -1.74
CA MET A 261 5.14 -5.13 -1.78
C MET A 261 4.81 -4.16 -0.66
N MET A 262 3.78 -3.34 -0.86
CA MET A 262 3.30 -2.41 0.16
C MET A 262 1.78 -2.27 0.11
N LEU A 263 1.10 -2.31 1.25
CA LEU A 263 -0.31 -1.95 1.31
C LEU A 263 -0.45 -0.44 1.05
N ASN A 264 -1.02 -0.08 -0.09
CA ASN A 264 -1.16 1.28 -0.59
C ASN A 264 -2.50 1.42 -1.33
N ASP A 265 -3.52 1.79 -0.56
CA ASP A 265 -4.90 1.95 -1.00
C ASP A 265 -5.28 3.44 -0.98
N SER A 266 -5.95 3.94 -2.03
CA SER A 266 -6.28 5.36 -2.15
C SER A 266 -7.33 5.84 -1.18
N MET A 267 -8.11 4.94 -0.58
CA MET A 267 -9.32 5.27 0.17
C MET A 267 -9.33 4.70 1.58
N TYR A 268 -8.44 3.73 1.90
CA TYR A 268 -8.35 3.15 3.25
C TYR A 268 -8.22 4.21 4.36
N GLY A 269 -7.33 5.20 4.17
CA GLY A 269 -7.10 6.26 5.16
C GLY A 269 -8.35 7.10 5.40
N ILE A 270 -9.10 7.35 4.33
CA ILE A 270 -10.34 8.13 4.36
C ILE A 270 -11.42 7.36 5.12
N LEU A 271 -11.75 6.17 4.63
CA LEU A 271 -12.91 5.42 5.09
C LEU A 271 -12.69 4.85 6.51
N PHE A 272 -11.57 4.18 6.75
CA PHE A 272 -11.37 3.37 7.96
C PHE A 272 -10.49 4.03 9.03
N ARG A 273 -9.90 5.19 8.73
CA ARG A 273 -9.02 5.92 9.67
C ARG A 273 -9.39 7.39 9.87
N ASP A 274 -10.42 7.88 9.18
CA ASP A 274 -10.88 9.27 9.29
C ASP A 274 -9.75 10.28 9.01
N ILE A 275 -8.86 9.94 8.09
CA ILE A 275 -7.85 10.86 7.55
C ILE A 275 -8.53 11.70 6.47
N ASN A 276 -8.19 12.97 6.41
CA ASN A 276 -8.76 13.91 5.45
C ASN A 276 -8.68 13.38 4.00
N PRO A 277 -9.77 13.46 3.20
CA PRO A 277 -9.77 13.00 1.82
C PRO A 277 -8.69 13.63 0.94
N ILE A 278 -8.56 14.95 0.96
CA ILE A 278 -7.59 15.67 0.12
C ILE A 278 -6.16 15.28 0.52
N ARG A 279 -5.86 15.26 1.82
CA ARG A 279 -4.58 14.76 2.36
C ARG A 279 -4.26 13.37 1.81
N THR A 280 -5.22 12.44 1.90
CA THR A 280 -5.00 11.06 1.47
C THR A 280 -4.76 10.96 -0.03
N PHE A 281 -5.52 11.70 -0.85
CA PHE A 281 -5.36 11.66 -2.31
C PHE A 281 -4.04 12.27 -2.81
N VAL A 282 -3.53 13.32 -2.15
CA VAL A 282 -2.21 13.87 -2.45
C VAL A 282 -1.11 12.88 -2.04
N ASP A 283 -1.21 12.32 -0.83
CA ASP A 283 -0.25 11.38 -0.26
C ASP A 283 -0.14 10.07 -1.06
N GLN A 284 -1.28 9.49 -1.47
CA GLN A 284 -1.30 8.26 -2.26
C GLN A 284 -0.68 8.45 -3.64
N ARG A 285 -0.88 9.62 -4.27
CA ARG A 285 -0.33 9.88 -5.61
C ARG A 285 1.20 9.83 -5.57
N PHE A 286 1.81 10.61 -4.68
CA PHE A 286 3.27 10.63 -4.54
C PHE A 286 3.84 9.26 -4.14
N SER A 287 3.22 8.60 -3.15
CA SER A 287 3.70 7.28 -2.70
C SER A 287 3.63 6.22 -3.80
N ARG A 288 2.61 6.26 -4.67
CA ARG A 288 2.49 5.37 -5.83
C ARG A 288 3.52 5.65 -6.92
N GLN A 289 3.86 6.91 -7.17
CA GLN A 289 4.97 7.26 -8.07
C GLN A 289 6.30 6.67 -7.57
N VAL A 290 6.55 6.75 -6.26
CA VAL A 290 7.73 6.11 -5.64
C VAL A 290 7.68 4.58 -5.79
N HIS A 291 6.53 3.95 -5.56
CA HIS A 291 6.37 2.50 -5.74
C HIS A 291 6.57 2.06 -7.20
N ALA A 292 6.04 2.78 -8.18
CA ALA A 292 6.24 2.52 -9.60
C ALA A 292 7.73 2.51 -9.96
N ARG A 293 8.46 3.54 -9.51
CA ARG A 293 9.90 3.63 -9.74
C ARG A 293 10.66 2.48 -9.06
N ALA A 294 10.31 2.20 -7.81
CA ALA A 294 10.91 1.11 -7.03
C ALA A 294 10.55 -0.30 -7.54
N GLY A 295 9.55 -0.43 -8.42
CA GLY A 295 9.00 -1.71 -8.85
C GLY A 295 8.35 -2.49 -7.69
N ILE A 296 7.70 -1.78 -6.78
CA ILE A 296 7.00 -2.36 -5.63
C ILE A 296 5.56 -2.69 -6.08
N ILE A 297 5.12 -3.92 -5.81
CA ILE A 297 3.72 -4.31 -6.05
C ILE A 297 2.87 -3.71 -4.93
N ILE A 298 1.90 -2.87 -5.27
CA ILE A 298 0.97 -2.36 -4.26
C ILE A 298 -0.06 -3.43 -3.89
N ASN A 299 -0.58 -3.39 -2.66
CA ASN A 299 -1.74 -4.15 -2.26
C ASN A 299 -2.85 -3.19 -1.81
N THR A 300 -4.04 -3.33 -2.39
CA THR A 300 -5.20 -2.52 -2.01
C THR A 300 -6.03 -3.23 -0.92
N GLY A 301 -6.94 -2.50 -0.29
CA GLY A 301 -7.57 -2.86 0.99
C GLY A 301 -9.05 -3.20 0.90
N GLU A 302 -9.50 -3.82 -0.18
CA GLU A 302 -10.92 -4.06 -0.43
C GLU A 302 -11.61 -4.99 0.59
N ASP A 303 -10.85 -5.79 1.33
CA ASP A 303 -11.32 -6.59 2.47
C ASP A 303 -12.05 -5.75 3.52
N ASN A 304 -11.64 -4.49 3.71
CA ASN A 304 -12.23 -3.59 4.72
C ASN A 304 -13.69 -3.23 4.39
N TYR A 305 -14.10 -3.23 3.11
CA TYR A 305 -15.50 -3.02 2.75
C TYR A 305 -16.36 -4.24 3.10
N LEU A 306 -15.80 -5.45 2.99
CA LEU A 306 -16.51 -6.71 3.18
C LEU A 306 -16.62 -7.12 4.65
N THR A 307 -15.65 -6.71 5.48
CA THR A 307 -15.69 -6.94 6.93
C THR A 307 -16.70 -6.03 7.65
N THR A 308 -17.03 -4.88 7.06
CA THR A 308 -17.94 -3.88 7.65
C THR A 308 -19.37 -3.92 7.09
N ALA A 309 -19.56 -4.39 5.86
CA ALA A 309 -20.86 -4.54 5.21
C ALA A 309 -21.25 -6.01 4.98
N ASP A 310 -22.44 -6.28 4.46
CA ASP A 310 -22.75 -7.61 3.93
C ASP A 310 -21.98 -7.84 2.62
N ALA A 311 -21.23 -8.94 2.52
CA ALA A 311 -20.34 -9.19 1.40
C ALA A 311 -21.06 -9.46 0.08
N VAL A 312 -22.31 -9.96 0.14
CA VAL A 312 -23.13 -10.14 -1.07
C VAL A 312 -23.55 -8.76 -1.57
N ASP A 313 -24.11 -7.91 -0.71
CA ASP A 313 -24.61 -6.61 -1.11
C ASP A 313 -23.49 -5.63 -1.50
N ALA A 314 -22.33 -5.71 -0.85
CA ALA A 314 -21.20 -4.79 -1.07
C ALA A 314 -20.29 -5.15 -2.26
N ALA A 315 -20.55 -6.25 -2.97
CA ALA A 315 -19.66 -6.76 -4.03
C ALA A 315 -19.38 -5.73 -5.15
N HIS A 316 -20.39 -4.93 -5.54
CA HIS A 316 -20.22 -3.89 -6.54
C HIS A 316 -19.36 -2.72 -6.01
N THR A 317 -19.41 -2.42 -4.71
CA THR A 317 -18.55 -1.39 -4.09
C THR A 317 -17.09 -1.82 -4.12
N VAL A 318 -16.79 -3.11 -3.90
CA VAL A 318 -15.45 -3.68 -4.08
C VAL A 318 -14.97 -3.51 -5.53
N THR A 319 -15.81 -3.84 -6.50
CA THR A 319 -15.47 -3.70 -7.93
C THR A 319 -15.20 -2.23 -8.30
N VAL A 320 -16.00 -1.28 -7.79
CA VAL A 320 -15.75 0.16 -7.97
C VAL A 320 -14.44 0.59 -7.31
N SER A 321 -14.14 0.11 -6.10
CA SER A 321 -12.87 0.38 -5.42
C SER A 321 -11.67 -0.09 -6.25
N GLN A 322 -11.74 -1.30 -6.81
CA GLN A 322 -10.68 -1.86 -7.65
C GLN A 322 -10.46 -1.03 -8.92
N LEU A 323 -11.53 -0.62 -9.61
CA LEU A 323 -11.45 0.22 -10.82
C LEU A 323 -10.88 1.62 -10.53
N LEU A 324 -11.26 2.22 -9.40
CA LEU A 324 -10.69 3.51 -8.97
C LEU A 324 -9.21 3.36 -8.61
N ASN A 325 -8.83 2.32 -7.87
CA ASN A 325 -7.45 2.02 -7.53
C ASN A 325 -6.60 1.74 -8.80
N GLU A 326 -7.12 0.99 -9.78
CA GLU A 326 -6.50 0.78 -11.10
C GLU A 326 -6.19 2.12 -11.76
N HIS A 327 -7.20 3.00 -11.88
CA HIS A 327 -7.04 4.29 -12.53
C HIS A 327 -6.03 5.21 -11.81
N PHE A 328 -6.14 5.35 -10.48
CA PHE A 328 -5.19 6.18 -9.71
C PHE A 328 -3.76 5.63 -9.77
N ALA A 329 -3.59 4.32 -9.83
CA ALA A 329 -2.28 3.70 -9.92
C ALA A 329 -1.66 3.91 -11.31
N HIS A 330 -2.43 3.76 -12.39
CA HIS A 330 -2.00 4.08 -13.75
C HIS A 330 -1.60 5.56 -13.88
N GLU A 331 -2.38 6.49 -13.30
CA GLU A 331 -2.04 7.92 -13.29
C GLU A 331 -0.69 8.19 -12.61
N ALA A 332 -0.38 7.46 -11.55
CA ALA A 332 0.89 7.54 -10.84
C ALA A 332 2.03 6.72 -11.49
N GLY A 333 1.77 6.07 -12.64
CA GLY A 333 2.77 5.33 -13.41
C GLY A 333 3.00 3.87 -12.98
N LEU A 334 2.13 3.30 -12.14
CA LEU A 334 2.15 1.86 -11.83
C LEU A 334 1.53 1.09 -13.00
N PRO A 335 2.24 0.14 -13.64
CA PRO A 335 1.66 -0.76 -14.62
C PRO A 335 0.93 -1.92 -13.93
N ASP A 336 0.13 -2.69 -14.68
CA ASP A 336 -0.74 -3.75 -14.17
C ASP A 336 0.00 -4.81 -13.35
N GLU A 337 1.23 -5.18 -13.73
CA GLU A 337 2.02 -6.16 -13.00
C GLU A 337 2.42 -5.72 -11.58
N LEU A 338 2.25 -4.44 -11.24
CA LEU A 338 2.45 -3.88 -9.90
C LEU A 338 1.14 -3.63 -9.14
N LEU A 339 -0.02 -3.97 -9.71
CA LEU A 339 -1.34 -3.74 -9.10
C LEU A 339 -1.85 -5.00 -8.39
N GLY A 340 -1.43 -5.23 -7.16
CA GLY A 340 -2.00 -6.29 -6.33
C GLY A 340 -3.38 -5.92 -5.77
N LEU A 341 -4.37 -5.78 -6.66
CA LEU A 341 -5.74 -5.43 -6.30
C LEU A 341 -6.36 -6.50 -5.37
N GLY A 342 -6.95 -6.05 -4.27
CA GLY A 342 -7.49 -6.88 -3.21
C GLY A 342 -8.93 -7.31 -3.45
N HIS A 343 -9.28 -8.47 -2.90
CA HIS A 343 -10.65 -8.97 -2.66
C HIS A 343 -10.59 -10.13 -1.66
N ALA A 344 -11.73 -10.52 -1.08
CA ALA A 344 -11.76 -11.46 0.04
C ALA A 344 -12.92 -12.46 -0.02
N PHE A 345 -12.72 -13.60 0.64
CA PHE A 345 -13.71 -14.65 0.86
C PHE A 345 -14.50 -14.36 2.14
N GLU A 346 -15.51 -13.50 2.06
CA GLU A 346 -16.23 -12.96 3.24
C GLU A 346 -17.75 -13.12 3.19
N ILE A 347 -18.29 -13.86 2.22
CA ILE A 347 -19.70 -14.22 2.20
C ILE A 347 -19.99 -15.17 3.37
N ASN A 348 -21.02 -14.85 4.14
CA ASN A 348 -21.45 -15.67 5.26
C ASN A 348 -21.65 -17.14 4.80
N PRO A 349 -20.92 -18.11 5.37
CA PRO A 349 -20.96 -19.50 4.91
C PRO A 349 -22.34 -20.15 5.08
N LYS A 350 -23.23 -19.56 5.88
CA LYS A 350 -24.62 -20.01 6.06
C LYS A 350 -25.56 -19.59 4.92
N VAL A 351 -25.13 -18.67 4.05
CA VAL A 351 -25.88 -18.31 2.85
C VAL A 351 -25.90 -19.52 1.89
N PRO A 352 -27.06 -19.97 1.41
CA PRO A 352 -27.12 -21.05 0.43
C PRO A 352 -26.29 -20.71 -0.82
N GLU A 353 -25.55 -21.69 -1.33
CA GLU A 353 -24.67 -21.52 -2.49
C GLU A 353 -23.56 -20.46 -2.30
N SER A 354 -23.22 -20.07 -1.07
CA SER A 354 -22.19 -19.08 -0.72
C SER A 354 -20.89 -19.28 -1.50
N PHE A 355 -20.39 -20.52 -1.57
CA PHE A 355 -19.17 -20.83 -2.31
C PHE A 355 -19.26 -20.49 -3.81
N ARG A 356 -20.41 -20.67 -4.46
CA ARG A 356 -20.59 -20.29 -5.87
C ARG A 356 -20.64 -18.77 -6.06
N LEU A 357 -21.17 -18.04 -5.07
CA LEU A 357 -21.13 -16.57 -5.08
C LEU A 357 -19.68 -16.08 -4.95
N GLU A 358 -18.90 -16.70 -4.06
CA GLU A 358 -17.46 -16.41 -3.91
C GLU A 358 -16.70 -16.64 -5.22
N LEU A 359 -16.94 -17.77 -5.89
CA LEU A 359 -16.35 -18.03 -7.20
C LEU A 359 -16.78 -16.99 -8.25
N ALA A 360 -18.02 -16.52 -8.22
CA ALA A 360 -18.49 -15.49 -9.14
C ALA A 360 -17.73 -14.17 -8.96
N HIS A 361 -17.56 -13.74 -7.71
CA HIS A 361 -16.84 -12.51 -7.38
C HIS A 361 -15.35 -12.62 -7.68
N ALA A 362 -14.72 -13.76 -7.34
CA ALA A 362 -13.31 -13.96 -7.58
C ALA A 362 -12.96 -14.06 -9.08
N LEU A 363 -13.83 -14.71 -9.87
CA LEU A 363 -13.70 -14.74 -11.34
C LEU A 363 -13.94 -13.37 -11.97
N LEU A 364 -14.89 -12.58 -11.44
CA LEU A 364 -15.15 -11.23 -11.93
C LEU A 364 -13.88 -10.38 -11.82
N ALA A 365 -13.23 -10.37 -10.66
CA ALA A 365 -11.97 -9.66 -10.47
C ALA A 365 -10.87 -10.19 -11.41
N ARG A 366 -10.74 -11.52 -11.55
CA ARG A 366 -9.74 -12.13 -12.45
C ARG A 366 -9.90 -11.71 -13.91
N GLU A 367 -11.13 -11.72 -14.42
CA GLU A 367 -11.43 -11.40 -15.82
C GLU A 367 -11.40 -9.89 -16.09
N LEU A 368 -11.77 -9.05 -15.11
CA LEU A 368 -11.65 -7.59 -15.21
C LEU A 368 -10.19 -7.14 -15.28
N PHE A 369 -9.31 -7.72 -14.46
CA PHE A 369 -7.93 -7.29 -14.32
C PHE A 369 -6.95 -8.41 -14.68
N PRO A 370 -6.88 -8.88 -15.94
CA PRO A 370 -6.20 -10.13 -16.31
C PRO A 370 -4.68 -10.14 -16.07
N ASP A 371 -4.03 -8.98 -16.07
CA ASP A 371 -2.57 -8.85 -15.91
C ASP A 371 -2.16 -8.46 -14.47
N ALA A 372 -3.12 -8.11 -13.62
CA ALA A 372 -2.88 -7.74 -12.24
C ALA A 372 -2.52 -8.96 -11.36
N PRO A 373 -1.52 -8.86 -10.46
CA PRO A 373 -1.23 -9.90 -9.46
C PRO A 373 -2.23 -9.84 -8.29
N LEU A 374 -3.50 -10.18 -8.54
CA LEU A 374 -4.61 -10.09 -7.57
C LEU A 374 -4.28 -10.74 -6.22
N LYS A 375 -4.65 -10.02 -5.16
CA LYS A 375 -4.48 -10.42 -3.76
C LYS A 375 -5.80 -10.96 -3.19
N TRP A 376 -5.81 -12.25 -2.92
CA TRP A 376 -6.93 -13.00 -2.36
C TRP A 376 -6.78 -13.15 -0.85
N MET A 377 -7.79 -12.68 -0.10
CA MET A 377 -7.75 -12.59 1.36
C MET A 377 -8.77 -13.55 2.02
N PRO A 378 -8.40 -14.16 3.15
CA PRO A 378 -9.18 -15.21 3.80
C PRO A 378 -10.42 -14.66 4.52
N PRO A 379 -11.36 -15.52 4.91
CA PRO A 379 -12.47 -15.14 5.78
C PRO A 379 -11.96 -14.70 7.15
N THR A 380 -12.53 -13.63 7.67
CA THR A 380 -12.24 -13.13 9.02
C THR A 380 -13.54 -12.87 9.80
N LYS A 381 -14.53 -12.22 9.17
CA LYS A 381 -15.80 -11.82 9.82
C LYS A 381 -16.61 -13.01 10.35
N HIS A 382 -16.54 -14.12 9.62
CA HIS A 382 -17.30 -15.34 9.91
C HIS A 382 -16.48 -16.44 10.57
N MET A 383 -15.21 -16.17 10.88
CA MET A 383 -14.38 -17.04 11.71
C MET A 383 -14.86 -16.96 13.16
N THR A 384 -14.76 -18.09 13.88
CA THR A 384 -15.24 -18.21 15.26
C THR A 384 -14.22 -19.00 16.09
N GLY A 385 -14.51 -19.24 17.37
CA GLY A 385 -13.70 -20.15 18.20
C GLY A 385 -13.74 -21.62 17.79
N ASP A 386 -14.61 -22.01 16.86
CA ASP A 386 -14.59 -23.35 16.26
C ASP A 386 -13.49 -23.44 15.19
N VAL A 387 -12.28 -23.77 15.66
CA VAL A 387 -11.09 -23.91 14.80
C VAL A 387 -11.22 -25.04 13.78
N PHE A 388 -12.08 -26.04 14.01
CA PHE A 388 -12.26 -27.13 13.04
C PHE A 388 -13.07 -26.65 11.84
N ASN A 389 -14.14 -25.91 12.11
CA ASN A 389 -14.92 -25.27 11.06
C ASN A 389 -14.11 -24.19 10.34
N GLY A 390 -13.31 -23.39 11.07
CA GLY A 390 -12.41 -22.39 10.48
C GLY A 390 -11.40 -23.03 9.52
N TYR A 391 -10.75 -24.13 9.93
CA TYR A 391 -9.81 -24.86 9.08
C TYR A 391 -10.45 -25.41 7.79
N LEU A 392 -11.69 -25.91 7.89
CA LEU A 392 -12.46 -26.35 6.72
C LEU A 392 -12.79 -25.17 5.79
N LEU A 393 -13.22 -24.04 6.35
CA LEU A 393 -13.54 -22.83 5.60
C LEU A 393 -12.31 -22.30 4.85
N ASP A 394 -11.14 -22.28 5.52
CA ASP A 394 -9.86 -21.94 4.90
C ASP A 394 -9.51 -22.89 3.74
N GLY A 395 -9.89 -24.17 3.83
CA GLY A 395 -9.74 -25.12 2.73
C GLY A 395 -10.55 -24.74 1.49
N PHE A 396 -11.79 -24.27 1.66
CA PHE A 396 -12.62 -23.76 0.56
C PHE A 396 -12.10 -22.41 0.04
N PHE A 397 -11.64 -21.53 0.91
CA PHE A 397 -10.94 -20.29 0.51
C PHE A 397 -9.73 -20.59 -0.39
N ASN A 398 -8.88 -21.55 0.01
CA ASN A 398 -7.74 -22.01 -0.77
C ASN A 398 -8.17 -22.55 -2.14
N LEU A 399 -9.25 -23.34 -2.16
CA LEU A 399 -9.80 -23.91 -3.39
C LEU A 399 -10.31 -22.82 -4.33
N ALA A 400 -11.07 -21.83 -3.84
CA ALA A 400 -11.52 -20.70 -4.65
C ALA A 400 -10.34 -19.91 -5.23
N GLY A 401 -9.30 -19.64 -4.41
CA GLY A 401 -8.11 -18.94 -4.87
C GLY A 401 -7.38 -19.67 -5.99
N ALA A 402 -7.18 -20.99 -5.83
CA ALA A 402 -6.55 -21.83 -6.85
C ALA A 402 -7.40 -21.95 -8.12
N LEU A 403 -8.70 -22.24 -7.95
CA LEU A 403 -9.65 -22.50 -9.03
C LEU A 403 -9.88 -21.27 -9.93
N THR A 404 -9.78 -20.07 -9.37
CA THR A 404 -10.03 -18.81 -10.08
C THR A 404 -8.75 -18.10 -10.53
N GLY A 405 -7.58 -18.70 -10.34
CA GLY A 405 -6.30 -18.17 -10.85
C GLY A 405 -5.83 -16.90 -10.13
N GLN A 406 -5.99 -16.84 -8.81
CA GLN A 406 -5.47 -15.74 -7.99
C GLN A 406 -3.93 -15.79 -7.91
N SER A 407 -3.29 -14.64 -7.79
CA SER A 407 -1.82 -14.52 -7.90
C SER A 407 -1.10 -14.46 -6.56
N ILE A 408 -1.75 -13.88 -5.54
CA ILE A 408 -1.23 -13.74 -4.17
C ILE A 408 -2.33 -14.25 -3.22
N LEU A 409 -2.02 -15.27 -2.42
CA LEU A 409 -2.95 -15.86 -1.47
C LEU A 409 -2.48 -15.57 -0.05
N LEU A 410 -3.22 -14.74 0.67
CA LEU A 410 -3.00 -14.49 2.09
C LEU A 410 -3.55 -15.68 2.88
N VAL A 411 -2.66 -16.38 3.58
CA VAL A 411 -3.02 -17.63 4.25
C VAL A 411 -4.02 -17.36 5.37
N GLY A 412 -5.19 -17.99 5.29
CA GLY A 412 -6.19 -18.02 6.35
C GLY A 412 -5.73 -18.84 7.55
N MET A 413 -6.19 -18.44 8.73
CA MET A 413 -5.78 -19.03 9.99
C MET A 413 -7.01 -19.58 10.71
N MET A 414 -7.00 -20.85 11.08
CA MET A 414 -8.14 -21.41 11.82
C MET A 414 -8.34 -20.77 13.20
N THR A 415 -7.32 -20.06 13.70
CA THR A 415 -7.33 -19.29 14.94
C THR A 415 -7.59 -17.79 14.75
N GLU A 416 -8.00 -17.35 13.56
CA GLU A 416 -8.21 -15.93 13.19
C GLU A 416 -9.04 -15.15 14.24
N ALA A 417 -10.15 -15.73 14.70
CA ALA A 417 -11.04 -15.08 15.67
C ALA A 417 -10.61 -15.26 17.15
N VAL A 418 -9.45 -15.87 17.39
CA VAL A 418 -9.01 -16.28 18.74
C VAL A 418 -7.74 -15.55 19.17
N VAL A 419 -6.67 -15.66 18.39
CA VAL A 419 -5.34 -15.16 18.77
C VAL A 419 -4.45 -14.96 17.54
N THR A 420 -3.44 -14.11 17.66
CA THR A 420 -2.34 -14.08 16.69
C THR A 420 -1.76 -15.50 16.51
N PRO A 421 -1.60 -15.99 15.27
CA PRO A 421 -1.28 -17.40 15.03
C PRO A 421 -0.01 -17.87 15.72
N PHE A 422 -0.06 -19.07 16.30
CA PHE A 422 1.13 -19.76 16.80
C PHE A 422 1.93 -20.41 15.66
N LEU A 423 3.09 -20.97 15.99
CA LEU A 423 3.88 -21.75 15.03
C LEU A 423 3.11 -22.96 14.47
N SER A 424 2.35 -23.65 15.32
CA SER A 424 1.49 -24.77 14.92
C SER A 424 0.42 -24.36 13.92
N ASP A 425 -0.19 -23.20 14.14
CA ASP A 425 -1.31 -22.72 13.33
C ASP A 425 -0.81 -22.38 11.92
N ARG A 426 0.34 -21.71 11.83
CA ARG A 426 1.01 -21.44 10.55
C ARG A 426 1.39 -22.71 9.82
N ASP A 427 1.95 -23.71 10.51
CA ASP A 427 2.32 -24.98 9.87
C ASP A 427 1.10 -25.71 9.31
N LEU A 428 0.03 -25.82 10.11
CA LEU A 428 -1.24 -26.43 9.71
C LEU A 428 -1.92 -25.68 8.56
N ALA A 429 -1.91 -24.34 8.59
CA ALA A 429 -2.46 -23.52 7.51
C ALA A 429 -1.65 -23.68 6.22
N LEU A 430 -0.31 -23.69 6.30
CA LEU A 430 0.54 -23.98 5.14
C LEU A 430 0.34 -25.41 4.63
N ALA A 431 0.10 -26.38 5.51
CA ALA A 431 -0.21 -27.76 5.10
C ALA A 431 -1.56 -27.83 4.35
N ASN A 432 -2.57 -27.08 4.80
CA ASN A 432 -3.86 -26.95 4.11
C ASN A 432 -3.69 -26.38 2.69
N VAL A 433 -2.98 -25.26 2.58
CA VAL A 433 -2.67 -24.62 1.29
C VAL A 433 -1.95 -25.59 0.35
N ARG A 434 -0.90 -26.27 0.86
CA ARG A 434 -0.14 -27.27 0.08
C ARG A 434 -1.04 -28.39 -0.42
N TYR A 435 -1.85 -28.97 0.46
CA TYR A 435 -2.79 -30.03 0.11
C TYR A 435 -3.76 -29.61 -1.00
N VAL A 436 -4.40 -28.44 -0.88
CA VAL A 436 -5.35 -27.96 -1.88
C VAL A 436 -4.67 -27.67 -3.22
N LEU A 437 -3.50 -27.03 -3.21
CA LEU A 437 -2.76 -26.76 -4.45
C LEU A 437 -2.27 -28.04 -5.14
N ASP A 438 -1.82 -29.04 -4.37
CA ASP A 438 -1.36 -30.32 -4.93
C ASP A 438 -2.54 -31.16 -5.45
N ALA A 439 -3.67 -31.15 -4.75
CA ALA A 439 -4.83 -31.98 -5.10
C ALA A 439 -5.72 -31.35 -6.18
N ALA A 440 -5.83 -30.02 -6.21
CA ALA A 440 -6.81 -29.30 -7.04
C ALA A 440 -6.20 -28.16 -7.87
N GLY A 441 -4.88 -27.95 -7.88
CA GLY A 441 -4.25 -26.86 -8.63
C GLY A 441 -4.51 -26.90 -10.15
N GLY A 442 -4.72 -28.08 -10.72
CA GLY A 442 -5.09 -28.25 -12.13
C GLY A 442 -6.59 -28.14 -12.41
N LEU A 443 -7.46 -28.08 -11.38
CA LEU A 443 -8.91 -28.12 -11.55
C LEU A 443 -9.47 -26.94 -12.38
N ALA A 444 -8.75 -25.81 -12.41
CA ALA A 444 -9.10 -24.67 -13.25
C ALA A 444 -9.17 -25.02 -14.76
N GLU A 445 -8.41 -26.01 -15.22
CA GLU A 445 -8.43 -26.46 -16.61
C GLU A 445 -9.78 -27.09 -16.98
N ASP A 446 -10.37 -27.87 -16.08
CA ASP A 446 -11.65 -28.57 -16.26
C ASP A 446 -12.87 -27.72 -15.88
N PHE A 447 -12.66 -26.66 -15.10
CA PHE A 447 -13.75 -25.86 -14.55
C PHE A 447 -14.33 -24.89 -15.59
N ARG A 448 -15.59 -25.12 -15.98
CA ARG A 448 -16.35 -24.26 -16.89
C ARG A 448 -17.72 -23.96 -16.31
N PRO A 449 -17.95 -22.75 -15.75
CA PRO A 449 -19.29 -22.32 -15.34
C PRO A 449 -20.27 -22.39 -16.52
N ALA A 450 -21.51 -22.82 -16.27
CA ALA A 450 -22.54 -22.77 -17.29
C ALA A 450 -22.81 -21.30 -17.69
N PRO A 451 -22.90 -20.96 -19.00
CA PRO A 451 -23.09 -19.58 -19.46
C PRO A 451 -24.31 -18.87 -18.85
N ASP A 452 -25.38 -19.61 -18.56
CA ASP A 452 -26.61 -19.12 -17.92
C ASP A 452 -26.72 -19.54 -16.44
N GLY A 453 -25.63 -20.05 -15.87
CA GLY A 453 -25.55 -20.48 -14.48
C GLY A 453 -25.43 -19.33 -13.49
N LEU A 454 -25.57 -19.65 -12.20
CA LEU A 454 -25.49 -18.69 -11.10
C LEU A 454 -24.20 -17.86 -11.12
N ILE A 455 -23.05 -18.51 -11.35
CA ILE A 455 -21.73 -17.86 -11.28
C ILE A 455 -21.63 -16.74 -12.32
N VAL A 456 -21.97 -17.04 -13.58
CA VAL A 456 -21.90 -16.07 -14.68
C VAL A 456 -22.93 -14.96 -14.47
N LYS A 457 -24.20 -15.30 -14.19
CA LYS A 457 -25.25 -14.31 -13.92
C LYS A 457 -24.89 -13.36 -12.77
N ARG A 458 -24.32 -13.89 -11.69
CA ARG A 458 -23.92 -13.09 -10.54
C ARG A 458 -22.77 -12.13 -10.88
N ALA A 459 -21.76 -12.60 -11.61
CA ALA A 459 -20.64 -11.73 -12.01
C ALA A 459 -21.11 -10.58 -12.92
N HIS A 460 -21.97 -10.86 -13.90
CA HIS A 460 -22.57 -9.85 -14.77
C HIS A 460 -23.43 -8.85 -13.99
N GLN A 461 -24.22 -9.33 -13.03
CA GLN A 461 -25.02 -8.47 -12.15
C GLN A 461 -24.12 -7.49 -11.36
N VAL A 462 -23.07 -8.01 -10.70
CA VAL A 462 -22.17 -7.17 -9.89
C VAL A 462 -21.45 -6.13 -10.74
N LEU A 463 -21.03 -6.49 -11.96
CA LEU A 463 -20.43 -5.53 -12.89
C LEU A 463 -21.43 -4.43 -13.30
N GLY A 464 -22.67 -4.79 -13.61
CA GLY A 464 -23.72 -3.82 -13.92
C GLY A 464 -23.99 -2.85 -12.76
N GLU A 465 -24.11 -3.38 -11.54
CA GLU A 465 -24.28 -2.56 -10.32
C GLU A 465 -23.08 -1.63 -10.08
N ALA A 466 -21.86 -2.07 -10.43
CA ALA A 466 -20.66 -1.25 -10.32
C ALA A 466 -20.66 -0.09 -11.33
N VAL A 467 -21.13 -0.34 -12.56
CA VAL A 467 -21.35 0.72 -13.58
C VAL A 467 -22.37 1.74 -13.08
N ASP A 468 -23.50 1.28 -12.54
CA ASP A 468 -24.55 2.17 -12.01
C ASP A 468 -24.03 3.02 -10.85
N LEU A 469 -23.24 2.43 -9.94
CA LEU A 469 -22.63 3.17 -8.84
C LEU A 469 -21.61 4.20 -9.35
N LEU A 470 -20.75 3.84 -10.30
CA LEU A 470 -19.79 4.76 -10.90
C LEU A 470 -20.47 5.91 -11.63
N ALA A 471 -21.57 5.65 -12.35
CA ALA A 471 -22.37 6.70 -13.00
C ALA A 471 -22.88 7.74 -11.98
N ARG A 472 -23.44 7.28 -10.85
CA ARG A 472 -23.84 8.18 -9.75
C ARG A 472 -22.66 8.97 -9.18
N ILE A 473 -21.50 8.34 -9.01
CA ILE A 473 -20.28 9.01 -8.54
C ILE A 473 -19.81 10.08 -9.52
N VAL A 474 -19.94 9.85 -10.83
CA VAL A 474 -19.63 10.85 -11.86
C VAL A 474 -20.57 12.05 -11.76
N ASP A 475 -21.87 11.81 -11.56
CA ASP A 475 -22.88 12.88 -11.44
C ASP A 475 -22.68 13.73 -10.17
N ASP A 476 -22.39 13.10 -9.03
CA ASP A 476 -22.26 13.78 -7.74
C ASP A 476 -20.83 14.33 -7.47
N GLY A 477 -19.82 13.70 -8.09
CA GLY A 477 -18.40 13.87 -7.80
C GLY A 477 -17.89 12.95 -6.67
N LEU A 478 -16.68 12.40 -6.83
CA LEU A 478 -16.13 11.40 -5.90
C LEU A 478 -16.03 11.88 -4.43
N LEU A 479 -15.59 13.11 -4.20
CA LEU A 479 -15.52 13.66 -2.84
C LEU A 479 -16.91 13.82 -2.21
N THR A 480 -17.92 14.19 -3.01
CA THR A 480 -19.31 14.30 -2.57
C THR A 480 -19.90 12.92 -2.25
N ALA A 481 -19.62 11.92 -3.10
CA ALA A 481 -20.06 10.55 -2.89
C ALA A 481 -19.49 9.96 -1.59
N ILE A 482 -18.22 10.24 -1.29
CA ILE A 482 -17.58 9.87 -0.03
C ILE A 482 -18.16 10.66 1.16
N ALA A 483 -18.37 11.97 1.01
CA ALA A 483 -18.92 12.81 2.08
C ALA A 483 -20.36 12.43 2.47
N SER A 484 -21.17 12.02 1.49
CA SER A 484 -22.55 11.58 1.68
C SER A 484 -22.68 10.12 2.15
N GLY A 485 -21.62 9.32 2.02
CA GLY A 485 -21.61 7.88 2.31
C GLY A 485 -22.19 7.02 1.18
N THR A 486 -22.46 7.62 0.00
CA THR A 486 -22.88 6.91 -1.22
C THR A 486 -21.82 5.90 -1.66
N PHE A 487 -20.55 6.21 -1.45
CA PHE A 487 -19.44 5.29 -1.65
C PHE A 487 -18.77 4.95 -0.30
N GLY A 488 -18.68 3.66 0.03
CA GLY A 488 -18.01 3.18 1.25
C GLY A 488 -18.81 3.28 2.56
N LEU A 489 -20.10 3.65 2.52
CA LEU A 489 -21.07 3.75 3.64
C LEU A 489 -20.74 4.76 4.75
N MET A 490 -19.47 5.13 4.93
CA MET A 490 -19.02 6.07 5.94
C MET A 490 -18.96 7.50 5.38
N LYS A 491 -19.50 8.47 6.12
CA LYS A 491 -19.49 9.88 5.73
C LYS A 491 -18.16 10.52 6.07
N ARG A 492 -17.41 10.98 5.07
CA ARG A 492 -16.10 11.64 5.24
C ARG A 492 -16.04 12.96 4.47
N PRO A 493 -16.33 14.11 5.11
CA PRO A 493 -16.28 15.42 4.45
C PRO A 493 -14.86 15.78 3.98
N PRO A 494 -14.70 16.42 2.81
CA PRO A 494 -13.39 16.74 2.23
C PRO A 494 -12.60 17.80 3.01
N ASP A 495 -13.26 18.57 3.87
CA ASP A 495 -12.70 19.63 4.71
C ASP A 495 -12.47 19.20 6.18
N GLN A 496 -12.74 17.94 6.51
CA GLN A 496 -12.61 17.39 7.87
C GLN A 496 -11.64 16.20 7.91
N GLY A 497 -11.50 15.59 9.09
CA GLY A 497 -10.61 14.45 9.31
C GLY A 497 -9.19 14.85 9.69
N ARG A 498 -8.42 13.86 10.10
CA ARG A 498 -7.05 14.04 10.60
C ARG A 498 -6.12 14.46 9.47
N GLY A 499 -5.16 15.32 9.77
CA GLY A 499 -4.12 15.75 8.83
C GLY A 499 -4.53 16.84 7.82
N VAL A 500 -5.75 17.38 7.91
CA VAL A 500 -6.24 18.46 7.04
C VAL A 500 -5.35 19.72 7.10
N ALA A 501 -4.85 20.08 8.29
CA ALA A 501 -3.95 21.22 8.48
C ALA A 501 -2.59 21.04 7.77
N GLY A 502 -2.24 19.81 7.40
CA GLY A 502 -1.01 19.51 6.68
C GLY A 502 -1.17 19.54 5.16
N VAL A 503 -2.32 19.95 4.62
CA VAL A 503 -2.58 20.09 3.18
C VAL A 503 -2.32 21.54 2.77
N VAL A 504 -1.53 21.73 1.71
CA VAL A 504 -1.14 23.07 1.24
C VAL A 504 -1.29 23.17 -0.27
N ALA A 505 -1.97 24.21 -0.74
CA ALA A 505 -2.05 24.51 -2.16
C ALA A 505 -0.68 24.99 -2.67
N LYS A 506 -0.24 24.48 -3.82
CA LYS A 506 1.04 24.87 -4.43
C LYS A 506 0.93 26.28 -5.00
N ALA A 507 1.93 27.12 -4.73
CA ALA A 507 2.11 28.39 -5.43
C ALA A 507 2.72 28.15 -6.82
N ASP A 508 2.65 29.14 -7.72
CA ASP A 508 3.28 29.07 -9.07
C ASP A 508 4.79 28.78 -8.99
N GLY A 509 5.42 29.22 -7.91
CA GLY A 509 6.83 29.00 -7.59
C GLY A 509 7.17 27.64 -6.99
N TYR A 510 6.19 26.77 -6.70
CA TYR A 510 6.41 25.49 -6.03
C TYR A 510 7.46 24.65 -6.74
N ARG A 511 8.45 24.15 -5.99
CA ARG A 511 9.48 23.24 -6.49
C ARG A 511 9.63 22.05 -5.57
N ASN A 512 9.46 20.85 -6.14
CA ASN A 512 9.76 19.61 -5.45
C ASN A 512 10.55 18.69 -6.39
N PRO A 513 11.89 18.59 -6.20
CA PRO A 513 12.73 17.81 -7.08
C PRO A 513 12.41 16.31 -7.08
N ALA A 514 11.76 15.77 -6.03
CA ALA A 514 11.33 14.38 -6.05
C ALA A 514 10.16 14.19 -7.03
N THR A 515 9.16 15.06 -6.97
CA THR A 515 8.02 15.02 -7.90
C THR A 515 8.49 15.20 -9.34
N ASP A 516 9.32 16.21 -9.60
CA ASP A 516 9.86 16.48 -10.95
C ASP A 516 10.61 15.26 -11.52
N LEU A 517 11.50 14.65 -10.72
CA LEU A 517 12.29 13.48 -11.14
C LEU A 517 11.47 12.20 -11.31
N LEU A 518 10.33 12.08 -10.61
CA LEU A 518 9.39 10.98 -10.76
C LEU A 518 8.55 11.16 -12.03
N ASP A 519 8.08 12.37 -12.31
CA ASP A 519 7.31 12.69 -13.53
C ASP A 519 8.18 12.60 -14.80
N GLU A 520 9.43 13.05 -14.74
CA GLU A 520 10.39 12.96 -15.88
C GLU A 520 10.86 11.52 -16.17
N GLY A 521 10.72 10.59 -15.21
CA GLY A 521 11.21 9.21 -15.30
C GLY A 521 12.73 9.03 -15.35
N ALA A 522 13.52 10.11 -15.39
CA ALA A 522 14.97 10.07 -15.55
C ALA A 522 15.72 10.71 -14.36
N THR A 523 16.65 9.97 -13.76
CA THR A 523 17.75 10.56 -12.97
C THR A 523 18.97 10.67 -13.88
N LYS A 524 19.35 11.89 -14.29
CA LYS A 524 20.61 12.10 -14.99
C LYS A 524 21.82 11.73 -14.12
#